data_AF-A0A2T0L454-F1
#
_entry.id   AF-A0A2T0L454-F1
#
_cell.length_a   1.000
_cell.length_b   1.000
_cell.length_c   1.000
_cell.angle_alpha   90.00
_cell.angle_beta   90.00
_cell.angle_gamma   90.00
#
_symmetry.space_group_name_H-M   'P 1'
#
loop_
_entity.id
_entity.type
_entity.pdbx_description
1 polymer ?
#
loop_
_entity_poly.entity_id
_entity_poly.type
_entity_poly.pdbx_seq_one_letter_code
_entity_poly.pdbx_strand_id
1 'polypeptide(L)' 'MTVAEAAEFLFVSRSHVRRLLENGTLRGTLADEGECIVDESSVRTYRLELDERARLYLLTQTEDDEPPGL' A
#
# COMPACT_ATOMS: atom_id res chain seq x y z
N MET A 1 1.90 -14.01 4.74
CA MET A 1 1.28 -14.06 3.39
C MET A 1 2.35 -13.93 2.32
N THR A 2 2.13 -14.44 1.12
CA THR A 2 3.07 -14.29 0.01
C THR A 2 3.02 -12.87 -0.57
N VAL A 3 4.02 -12.50 -1.37
CA VAL A 3 4.02 -11.25 -2.15
C VAL A 3 2.79 -11.15 -3.07
N ALA A 4 2.31 -12.28 -3.60
CA ALA A 4 1.13 -12.31 -4.46
C ALA A 4 -0.15 -12.01 -3.67
N GLU A 5 -0.33 -12.63 -2.51
CA GLU A 5 -1.47 -12.38 -1.62
C GLU A 5 -1.48 -10.93 -1.10
N ALA A 6 -0.31 -10.40 -0.73
CA ALA A 6 -0.20 -9.00 -0.31
C ALA A 6 -0.56 -8.02 -1.44
N ALA A 7 -0.16 -8.34 -2.68
CA ALA A 7 -0.46 -7.52 -3.85
C ALA A 7 -1.96 -7.49 -4.14
N GLU A 8 -2.62 -8.64 -4.06
CA GLU A 8 -4.07 -8.76 -4.20
C GLU A 8 -4.81 -8.00 -3.09
N PHE A 9 -4.40 -8.18 -1.84
CA PHE A 9 -5.01 -7.51 -0.69
C PHE A 9 -4.89 -5.98 -0.75
N LEU A 10 -3.75 -5.46 -1.19
CA LEU A 10 -3.50 -4.03 -1.32
C LEU A 10 -4.03 -3.44 -2.63
N PHE A 11 -4.46 -4.28 -3.57
CA PHE A 11 -4.85 -3.89 -4.94
C PHE A 11 -3.71 -3.18 -5.70
N VAL A 12 -2.50 -3.75 -5.64
CA VAL A 12 -1.29 -3.22 -6.28
C VAL A 12 -0.53 -4.32 -7.04
N SER A 13 0.55 -3.96 -7.75
CA SER A 13 1.40 -4.95 -8.41
C SER A 13 2.37 -5.64 -7.44
N ARG A 14 2.80 -6.87 -7.76
CA ARG A 14 3.84 -7.59 -7.00
C ARG A 14 5.16 -6.80 -6.91
N SER A 15 5.50 -6.07 -7.97
CA SER A 15 6.69 -5.19 -7.99
C SER A 15 6.56 -4.03 -7.01
N HIS A 16 5.34 -3.51 -6.81
CA HIS A 16 5.08 -2.49 -5.81
C HIS A 16 5.29 -3.05 -4.39
N VAL A 17 4.76 -4.24 -4.10
CA VAL A 17 4.98 -4.91 -2.81
C VAL A 17 6.46 -5.14 -2.53
N ARG A 18 7.24 -5.58 -3.53
CA ARG A 18 8.70 -5.73 -3.40
C ARG A 18 9.39 -4.42 -3.04
N ARG A 19 9.04 -3.32 -3.70
CA ARG A 19 9.57 -1.99 -3.35
C ARG A 19 9.20 -1.57 -1.93
N LEU A 20 7.99 -1.89 -1.46
CA LEU A 20 7.59 -1.60 -0.09
C LEU A 20 8.40 -2.39 0.95
N LEU A 21 8.78 -3.62 0.62
CA LEU A 21 9.69 -4.44 1.44
C LEU A 21 11.13 -3.90 1.41
N GLU A 22 11.65 -3.58 0.22
CA GLU A 22 12.99 -2.98 0.01
C GLU A 22 13.15 -1.66 0.79
N ASN A 23 12.09 -0.84 0.81
CA ASN A 23 12.07 0.44 1.52
C ASN A 23 11.72 0.30 3.02
N GLY A 24 11.51 -0.92 3.52
CA GLY A 24 11.18 -1.20 4.92
C GLY A 24 9.78 -0.73 5.35
N THR A 25 8.93 -0.33 4.41
CA THR A 25 7.53 0.06 4.68
C THR A 25 6.67 -1.16 5.02
N LEU A 26 6.89 -2.27 4.32
CA LEU A 26 6.35 -3.57 4.70
C LEU A 26 7.45 -4.39 5.37
N ARG A 27 7.06 -5.19 6.37
CA ARG A 27 7.94 -6.19 6.98
C ARG A 27 7.78 -7.51 6.27
N GLY A 28 8.88 -8.22 6.10
CA GLY A 28 8.88 -9.57 5.56
C GLY A 28 10.21 -10.26 5.80
N THR A 29 10.21 -11.58 5.65
CA THR A 29 11.39 -12.42 5.76
C THR A 29 11.58 -13.22 4.49
N LEU A 30 12.84 -13.55 4.17
CA LEU A 30 13.15 -14.53 3.14
C LEU A 30 12.95 -15.92 3.76
N ALA A 31 12.14 -16.76 3.12
CA ALA A 31 12.05 -18.17 3.40
C ALA A 31 13.20 -18.93 2.72
N ASP A 32 13.46 -20.15 3.18
CA ASP A 32 14.57 -21.00 2.73
C ASP A 32 14.58 -21.29 1.21
N GLU A 33 13.41 -21.25 0.55
CA GLU A 33 13.28 -21.48 -0.89
C GLU A 33 13.38 -20.19 -1.74
N GLY A 34 13.79 -19.07 -1.14
CA GLY A 34 13.84 -17.77 -1.81
C GLY A 34 12.45 -17.12 -2.00
N GLU A 35 11.41 -17.73 -1.43
CA GLU A 35 10.09 -17.11 -1.33
C GLU A 35 10.10 -16.03 -0.24
N CYS A 36 9.56 -14.84 -0.54
CA CYS A 36 9.44 -13.79 0.45
C CYS A 36 8.08 -13.90 1.15
N ILE A 37 8.12 -14.09 2.47
CA ILE A 37 6.94 -14.09 3.33
C ILE A 37 6.78 -12.69 3.90
N VAL A 38 5.66 -12.06 3.54
CA VAL A 38 5.27 -10.74 4.01
C VAL A 38 4.49 -10.89 5.32
N ASP A 39 4.86 -10.07 6.31
CA ASP A 39 4.17 -9.97 7.58
C ASP A 39 2.78 -9.38 7.37
N GLU A 40 1.76 -10.16 7.72
CA GLU A 40 0.36 -9.79 7.51
C GLU A 40 -0.05 -8.56 8.31
N SER A 41 0.43 -8.42 9.54
CA SER A 41 0.10 -7.27 10.39
C SER A 41 0.63 -5.98 9.78
N SER A 42 1.85 -5.99 9.26
CA SER A 42 2.43 -4.87 8.53
C SER A 42 1.60 -4.49 7.30
N VAL A 43 1.09 -5.46 6.55
CA VAL A 43 0.24 -5.21 5.37
C VAL A 43 -1.09 -4.57 5.76
N ARG A 44 -1.73 -5.07 6.83
CA ARG A 44 -2.99 -4.51 7.35
C ARG A 44 -2.81 -3.07 7.84
N THR A 45 -1.74 -2.80 8.60
CA THR A 45 -1.41 -1.44 9.04
C THR A 45 -1.20 -0.51 7.85
N TYR A 46 -0.42 -0.94 6.85
CA TYR A 46 -0.19 -0.15 5.64
C TYR A 46 -1.49 0.19 4.90
N ARG A 47 -2.43 -0.77 4.81
CA ARG A 47 -3.74 -0.54 4.21
C ARG A 47 -4.54 0.53 4.94
N LEU A 48 -4.56 0.48 6.27
CA LEU A 48 -5.24 1.48 7.10
C LEU A 48 -4.66 2.88 6.90
N GLU A 49 -3.33 3.01 6.84
CA GLU A 49 -2.69 4.29 6.53
C GLU A 49 -3.05 4.81 5.13
N LEU A 50 -3.16 3.90 4.16
CA LEU A 50 -3.52 4.24 2.78
C LEU A 50 -4.96 4.75 2.69
N ASP A 51 -5.89 4.08 3.38
CA ASP A 51 -7.29 4.49 3.47
C ASP A 51 -7.44 5.85 4.20
N GLU A 52 -6.68 6.08 5.28
CA GLU A 52 -6.69 7.37 5.99
C GLU A 52 -6.10 8.50 5.13
N ARG A 53 -5.00 8.26 4.41
CA ARG A 53 -4.45 9.25 3.47
C ARG A 53 -5.45 9.60 2.36
N ALA A 54 -6.14 8.59 1.81
CA ALA A 54 -7.18 8.81 0.82
C ALA A 54 -8.34 9.63 1.39
N ARG A 55 -8.77 9.33 2.62
CA ARG A 55 -9.81 10.10 3.32
C ARG A 55 -9.40 11.54 3.56
N LEU A 56 -8.19 11.77 4.07
CA LEU A 56 -7.67 13.12 4.30
C LEU A 56 -7.56 13.90 2.99
N TYR A 57 -7.07 13.27 1.91
CA TYR A 57 -7.04 13.90 0.60
C TYR A 57 -8.44 14.34 0.15
N LEU A 58 -9.44 13.46 0.24
CA LEU A 58 -10.83 13.81 -0.10
C LEU A 58 -11.37 14.97 0.75
N LEU A 59 -11.04 15.02 2.05
CA LEU A 59 -11.44 16.13 2.92
C LEU A 59 -10.77 17.47 2.56
N THR A 60 -9.61 17.43 1.91
CA THR A 60 -8.93 18.66 1.41
C THR A 60 -9.50 19.16 0.08
N GLN A 61 -10.30 18.36 -0.63
CA GLN A 61 -10.95 18.81 -1.87
C GLN A 61 -12.21 19.62 -1.50
N THR A 62 -12.11 20.95 -1.52
CA THR A 62 -13.24 21.89 -1.40
C THR A 62 -13.75 22.30 -2.79
N GLU A 63 -15.05 22.54 -2.95
CA GLU A 63 -15.67 23.00 -4.23
C GLU A 63 -15.10 24.33 -4.77
N ASP A 64 -14.30 25.06 -3.99
CA ASP A 64 -13.62 26.30 -4.41
C ASP A 64 -12.44 26.09 -5.39
N ASP A 65 -12.00 24.84 -5.64
CA ASP A 65 -11.09 24.50 -6.74
C ASP A 65 -11.90 24.25 -8.04
N GLU A 66 -12.89 25.09 -8.31
CA GLU A 66 -13.54 25.14 -9.62
C GLU A 66 -12.47 25.59 -10.63
N PRO A 67 -12.07 24.76 -11.61
CA PRO A 67 -11.14 25.19 -12.63
C PRO A 67 -11.75 26.42 -13.31
N PRO A 68 -10.98 27.50 -13.56
CA PRO A 68 -11.52 28.72 -14.14
C PRO A 68 -12.30 28.34 -15.40
N GLY A 69 -13.59 28.64 -15.38
CA GLY A 69 -14.55 28.20 -16.40
C GLY A 69 -14.03 28.45 -17.81
N LEU A 70 -14.26 27.46 -18.68
CA LEU A 70 -14.05 27.56 -20.13
C LEU A 70 -14.86 28.71 -20.74
#